data_AF-A0A804MJ89-F1
#
_entry.id   AF-A0A804MJ89-F1
#
_cell.length_a   1.000
_cell.length_b   1.000
_cell.length_c   1.000
_cell.angle_alpha   90.00
_cell.angle_beta   90.00
_cell.angle_gamma   90.00
#
_symmetry.space_group_name_H-M   'P 1'
#
loop_
_entity.id
_entity.type
_entity.pdbx_description
1 polymer ?
#
loop_
_entity_poly.entity_id
_entity_poly.type
_entity_poly.pdbx_seq_one_letter_code
_entity_poly.pdbx_strand_id
1 'polypeptide(L)' 'MATRAVRAEAAAMFAARPWLLRLEAVADVDNPASQRVLEKAGFAREGVLRKYVLLKGRPRDMVMFSIVVETEQDKPDGP' A
#
# COMPACT_ATOMS: atom_id res chain seq x y z
N MET A 1 7.00 13.00 10.27
CA MET A 1 5.62 12.88 10.79
C MET A 1 4.75 11.99 9.90
N ALA A 2 4.59 12.28 8.60
CA ALA A 2 3.77 11.48 7.68
C ALA A 2 4.01 9.95 7.78
N THR A 3 5.26 9.48 7.70
CA THR A 3 5.58 8.05 7.84
C THR A 3 5.10 7.43 9.15
N ARG A 4 5.21 8.15 10.28
CA ARG A 4 4.75 7.64 11.58
C ARG A 4 3.23 7.53 11.62
N ALA A 5 2.53 8.51 11.07
CA ALA A 5 1.07 8.49 10.98
C ALA A 5 0.58 7.34 10.09
N VAL A 6 1.14 7.18 8.89
CA VAL A 6 0.76 6.08 7.98
C VAL A 6 1.02 4.71 8.59
N ARG A 7 2.17 4.53 9.25
CA ARG A 7 2.47 3.27 9.94
C ARG A 7 1.51 2.99 11.09
N ALA A 8 1.21 4.00 11.90
CA ALA A 8 0.27 3.86 13.02
C ALA A 8 -1.15 3.52 12.52
N GLU A 9 -1.59 4.18 11.46
CA GLU A 9 -2.89 3.89 10.83
C GLU A 9 -2.93 2.46 10.29
N ALA A 10 -1.92 2.03 9.53
CA ALA A 10 -1.85 0.66 9.02
C ALA A 10 -1.90 -0.38 10.16
N ALA A 11 -1.13 -0.17 11.22
CA ALA A 11 -1.17 -1.05 12.40
C ALA A 11 -2.56 -1.07 13.05
N ALA A 12 -3.22 0.07 13.19
CA ALA A 12 -4.57 0.17 13.73
C ALA A 12 -5.61 -0.53 12.83
N MET A 13 -5.48 -0.42 11.51
CA MET A 13 -6.34 -1.10 10.54
C MET A 13 -6.30 -2.63 10.71
N PHE A 14 -5.11 -3.21 10.87
CA PHE A 14 -4.96 -4.65 11.09
C PHE A 14 -5.42 -5.06 12.49
N ALA A 15 -5.06 -4.30 13.53
CA ALA A 15 -5.46 -4.61 14.91
C ALA A 15 -7.00 -4.62 15.08
N ALA A 16 -7.71 -3.71 14.40
CA ALA A 16 -9.17 -3.64 14.46
C ALA A 16 -9.87 -4.69 13.59
N ARG A 17 -9.19 -5.31 12.63
CA ARG A 17 -9.78 -6.24 11.65
C ARG A 17 -8.87 -7.46 11.45
N PRO A 18 -8.99 -8.48 12.32
CA PRO A 18 -8.19 -9.71 12.21
C PRO A 18 -8.39 -10.47 10.88
N TRP A 19 -9.50 -10.24 10.19
CA TRP A 19 -9.80 -10.82 8.87
C TRP A 19 -9.17 -10.04 7.70
N LEU A 20 -8.59 -8.86 7.94
CA LEU A 20 -7.99 -8.05 6.89
C LEU A 20 -6.65 -8.65 6.46
N LEU A 21 -6.61 -9.24 5.27
CA LEU A 21 -5.40 -9.86 4.73
C LEU A 21 -4.54 -8.88 3.91
N ARG A 22 -5.12 -7.75 3.48
CA ARG A 22 -4.44 -6.80 2.60
C ARG A 22 -4.89 -5.38 2.86
N LEU A 23 -3.92 -4.47 2.96
CA LEU A 23 -4.15 -3.03 3.02
C LEU A 23 -3.45 -2.36 1.85
N GLU A 24 -4.20 -1.63 1.04
CA GLU A 24 -3.71 -0.98 -0.17
C GLU A 24 -3.50 0.53 0.02
N ALA A 25 -2.59 1.08 -0.76
CA ALA A 25 -2.40 2.52 -0.90
C ALA A 25 -1.92 2.84 -2.32
N VAL A 26 -2.32 4.01 -2.83
CA VAL A 26 -1.84 4.52 -4.12
C VAL A 26 -1.18 5.87 -3.95
N ALA A 27 -0.11 6.12 -4.70
CA ALA A 27 0.55 7.42 -4.78
C ALA A 27 0.76 7.82 -6.24
N ASP A 28 0.64 9.12 -6.54
CA ASP A 28 0.90 9.63 -7.89
C ASP A 28 2.33 9.25 -8.32
N VAL A 29 2.47 8.77 -9.56
CA VAL A 29 3.78 8.41 -10.14
C VAL A 29 4.74 9.61 -10.12
N ASP A 30 4.20 10.83 -10.24
CA ASP A 30 4.96 12.08 -10.20
C ASP A 30 5.25 12.57 -8.77
N ASN A 31 4.87 11.81 -7.73
CA ASN A 31 5.12 12.15 -6.33
C ASN A 31 6.01 11.11 -5.59
N PRO A 32 7.33 11.08 -5.85
CA PRO A 32 8.27 10.18 -5.17
C PRO A 32 8.32 10.36 -3.65
N ALA A 33 7.98 11.55 -3.14
CA ALA A 33 7.98 11.79 -1.70
C ALA A 33 6.87 11.00 -1.00
N SER A 34 5.66 10.95 -1.58
CA SER A 34 4.56 10.13 -1.07
C SER A 34 4.85 8.64 -1.20
N GLN A 35 5.45 8.22 -2.31
CA GLN A 35 5.89 6.83 -2.51
C GLN A 35 6.86 6.38 -1.41
N ARG A 36 7.88 7.19 -1.10
CA ARG A 36 8.82 6.92 0.01
C ARG A 36 8.17 6.86 1.37
N VAL A 37 7.06 7.59 1.59
CA VAL A 37 6.32 7.50 2.86
C VAL A 37 5.69 6.12 3.00
N LEU A 38 5.08 5.58 1.93
CA LEU A 38 4.47 4.26 1.91
C LEU A 38 5.52 3.16 2.09
N GLU A 39 6.64 3.23 1.37
CA GLU A 39 7.76 2.28 1.51
C GLU A 39 8.29 2.27 2.96
N LYS A 40 8.56 3.44 3.55
CA LYS A 40 9.02 3.54 4.94
C LYS A 40 7.96 3.13 5.96
N ALA A 41 6.68 3.15 5.59
CA ALA A 41 5.60 2.67 6.43
C ALA A 41 5.43 1.15 6.38
N GLY A 42 6.13 0.45 5.48
CA GLY A 42 6.13 -1.01 5.35
C GLY A 42 5.33 -1.54 4.17
N PHE A 43 4.80 -0.66 3.30
CA PHE A 43 4.10 -1.12 2.11
C PHE A 43 5.10 -1.54 1.02
N ALA A 44 4.82 -2.68 0.38
CA ALA A 44 5.54 -3.16 -0.80
C ALA A 44 4.98 -2.49 -2.07
N ARG A 45 5.87 -2.11 -3.01
CA ARG A 45 5.48 -1.58 -4.33
C ARG A 45 5.12 -2.73 -5.26
N GLU A 46 3.96 -2.64 -5.92
CA GLU A 46 3.48 -3.74 -6.77
C GLU A 46 3.44 -3.37 -8.27
N GLY A 47 3.06 -2.15 -8.61
CA GLY A 47 2.90 -1.79 -10.03
C GLY A 47 2.44 -0.37 -10.28
N VAL A 48 2.32 -0.02 -11.57
CA VAL A 48 1.78 1.26 -12.02
C VAL A 48 0.43 1.04 -12.69
N LEU A 49 -0.59 1.68 -12.16
CA LEU A 49 -1.94 1.73 -12.71
C LEU A 49 -2.05 2.93 -13.64
N ARG A 50 -2.13 2.66 -14.95
CA ARG A 50 -2.23 3.71 -15.97
C ARG A 50 -3.61 4.35 -15.97
N LYS A 51 -3.67 5.69 -15.98
CA LYS A 51 -4.89 6.50 -16.00
C LYS A 51 -5.91 6.10 -14.92
N TYR A 52 -5.43 5.80 -13.71
CA TYR A 52 -6.24 5.25 -12.63
C TYR A 52 -7.16 6.28 -11.96
N VAL A 53 -6.70 7.53 -11.81
CA VAL A 53 -7.46 8.60 -11.16
C VAL A 53 -7.57 9.82 -12.07
N LEU A 54 -8.74 10.46 -12.10
CA LEU A 54 -8.92 11.79 -12.69
C LEU A 54 -8.67 12.85 -11.62
N LEU A 55 -7.50 13.50 -11.65
CA LEU A 55 -7.13 14.53 -10.70
C LEU A 55 -7.03 15.88 -11.40
N LYS A 56 -7.85 16.86 -10.96
CA LYS A 56 -7.91 18.21 -11.57
C LYS A 56 -8.14 18.15 -13.09
N GLY A 57 -9.06 17.29 -13.51
CA GLY A 57 -9.44 17.10 -14.92
C GLY A 57 -8.40 16.38 -15.79
N ARG A 58 -7.30 15.87 -15.22
CA ARG A 58 -6.27 15.13 -15.95
C ARG A 58 -6.16 13.70 -15.43
N PRO A 59 -6.15 12.68 -16.31
CA PRO A 59 -5.90 11.31 -15.89
C PRO A 59 -4.46 11.20 -15.37
N ARG A 60 -4.28 10.50 -14.25
CA ARG A 60 -3.00 10.29 -13.58
C ARG A 60 -2.70 8.80 -13.46
N ASP A 61 -1.43 8.48 -13.66
CA ASP A 61 -0.88 7.16 -13.36
C ASP A 61 -0.54 7.09 -11.88
N MET A 62 -0.89 5.97 -11.25
CA MET A 62 -0.75 5.79 -9.82
C MET A 62 0.09 4.55 -9.54
N VAL A 63 1.03 4.64 -8.60
CA VAL A 63 1.80 3.51 -8.12
C VAL A 63 1.00 2.82 -7.02
N MET A 64 0.72 1.53 -7.20
CA MET A 64 0.07 0.68 -6.20
C MET A 64 1.10 0.17 -5.19
N PHE A 65 0.71 0.23 -3.92
CA PHE A 65 1.43 -0.32 -2.81
C PHE A 65 0.50 -1.12 -1.90
N SER A 66 1.05 -2.10 -1.19
CA SER A 66 0.27 -2.90 -0.26
C SER A 66 1.06 -3.45 0.91
N ILE A 67 0.37 -3.73 2.00
CA ILE A 67 0.80 -4.68 3.02
C ILE A 67 -0.11 -5.89 2.89
N VAL A 68 0.50 -7.08 2.73
CA VAL A 68 -0.20 -8.36 2.68
C VAL A 68 0.21 -9.16 3.90
N VAL A 69 -0.76 -9.72 4.62
CA VAL A 69 -0.54 -10.59 5.76
C VAL A 69 -0.36 -12.01 5.23
N GLU A 70 0.76 -12.64 5.56
CA GLU A 70 0.97 -14.05 5.28
C GLU A 70 0.04 -14.92 6.13
N THR A 71 -0.59 -15.88 5.46
CA THR A 71 -1.50 -16.86 6.04
C THR A 71 -0.89 -18.27 5.94
N GLU A 72 -1.52 -19.27 6.55
CA GLU A 72 -1.12 -20.67 6.36
C GLU A 72 -1.13 -21.10 4.88
N GLN A 73 -1.96 -20.46 4.05
CA GLN A 73 -2.08 -20.78 2.62
C GLN A 73 -0.89 -20.26 1.81
N ASP A 74 -0.17 -19.27 2.33
CA ASP A 74 0.99 -18.67 1.66
C ASP A 74 2.30 -19.42 1.97
N LYS A 75 2.26 -20.35 2.93
CA LYS A 75 3.42 -21.19 3.22
C LYS A 75 3.67 -22.12 2.03
N PRO A 76 4.93 -22.29 1.62
CA PRO A 76 5.25 -23.27 0.59
C PRO A 76 4.79 -24.65 1.05
N ASP A 77 4.26 -25.44 0.11
CA ASP A 77 4.01 -26.85 0.34
C ASP A 77 5.29 -27.51 0.86
N GLY A 78 5.13 -28.42 1.82
CA GLY A 78 6.25 -29.08 2.51
C GLY A 78 7.25 -29.74 1.55
N PRO A 79 8.45 -30.09 2.06
CA PRO A 79 9.55 -30.62 1.26
C PRO A 79 9.20 -31.90 0.47
#